data_AF-A0A849AE15-F1
#
_entry.id   AF-A0A849AE15-F1
#
_cell.length_a   1.000
_cell.length_b   1.000
_cell.length_c   1.000
_cell.angle_alpha   90.00
_cell.angle_beta   90.00
_cell.angle_gamma   90.00
#
_symmetry.space_group_name_H-M   'P 1'
#
loop_
_entity.id
_entity.type
_entity.pdbx_description
1 polymer ?
#
loop_
_entity_poly.entity_id
_entity_poly.type
_entity_poly.pdbx_seq_one_letter_code
_entity_poly.pdbx_strand_id
1 'polypeptide(L)'
;MTGHRAGDRGSATVLVVAAIGVVIACLLSAMALVSAVLASHRARAAADLSALAGAGVLLDPGDARSACDVAAAVVARNHGRVASCSTHGDELVIAVRVPTSWPGLPDATARARAGPEGADAAAGPSGPSVPGE
;
A
#
# COMPACT_ATOMS: atom_id res chain seq x y z
N MET A 1 26.99 60.92 7.50
CA MET A 1 27.20 59.73 6.66
C MET A 1 25.89 58.98 6.52
N THR A 2 25.10 59.33 5.50
CA THR A 2 23.85 58.66 5.16
C THR A 2 24.06 57.93 3.84
N GLY A 3 23.97 56.60 3.82
CA GLY A 3 24.04 55.89 2.53
C GLY A 3 24.24 54.37 2.59
N HIS A 4 23.23 53.62 3.04
CA HIS A 4 22.97 52.26 2.51
C HIS A 4 21.56 51.77 2.84
N ARG A 5 20.54 52.21 2.07
CA ARG A 5 19.17 51.65 2.14
C ARG A 5 18.68 51.08 0.80
N ALA A 6 19.56 50.97 -0.19
CA ALA A 6 19.20 50.50 -1.53
C ALA A 6 19.27 48.96 -1.68
N GLY A 7 20.04 48.25 -0.85
CA GLY A 7 20.19 46.78 -0.92
C GLY A 7 19.15 45.95 -0.15
N ASP A 8 18.52 46.52 0.88
CA ASP A 8 17.61 45.79 1.78
C ASP A 8 16.26 45.45 1.14
N ARG A 9 15.77 46.31 0.24
CA ARG A 9 14.45 46.14 -0.38
C ARG A 9 14.42 44.93 -1.33
N GLY A 10 15.54 44.67 -2.03
CA GLY A 10 15.71 43.48 -2.86
C GLY A 10 15.92 42.20 -2.03
N SER A 11 16.75 42.27 -0.99
CA SER A 11 16.98 41.13 -0.08
C SER A 11 15.70 40.66 0.61
N ALA A 12 14.86 41.60 1.08
CA ALA A 12 13.56 41.29 1.67
C ALA A 12 12.65 40.55 0.69
N THR A 13 12.59 40.96 -0.60
CA THR A 13 11.80 40.24 -1.60
C THR A 13 12.35 38.85 -1.90
N VAL A 14 13.66 38.66 -1.94
CA VAL A 14 14.29 37.36 -2.15
C VAL A 14 13.98 36.41 -0.98
N LEU A 15 14.07 36.90 0.26
CA LEU A 15 13.71 36.12 1.45
C LEU A 15 12.23 35.71 1.44
N VAL A 16 11.33 36.62 1.06
CA VAL A 16 9.90 36.30 0.95
C VAL A 16 9.65 35.25 -0.14
N VAL A 17 10.26 35.40 -1.32
CA VAL A 17 10.15 34.41 -2.42
C VAL A 17 10.72 33.06 -1.99
N ALA A 18 11.86 33.04 -1.30
CA ALA A 18 12.45 31.81 -0.78
C ALA A 18 11.55 31.14 0.26
N ALA A 19 10.97 31.91 1.20
CA ALA A 19 10.04 31.39 2.21
C ALA A 19 8.77 30.80 1.56
N ILE A 20 8.20 31.50 0.56
CA ILE A 20 7.08 30.98 -0.22
C ILE A 20 7.47 29.69 -0.94
N GLY A 21 8.66 29.65 -1.54
CA GLY A 21 9.20 28.45 -2.19
C GLY A 21 9.30 27.26 -1.24
N VAL A 22 9.79 27.48 -0.02
CA VAL A 22 9.86 26.44 1.03
C VAL A 22 8.46 25.96 1.42
N VAL A 23 7.50 26.87 1.62
CA VAL A 23 6.12 26.51 1.96
C VAL A 23 5.48 25.68 0.84
N ILE A 24 5.65 26.09 -0.41
CA ILE A 24 5.14 25.34 -1.57
C ILE A 24 5.80 23.95 -1.62
N ALA A 25 7.11 23.87 -1.44
CA ALA A 25 7.83 22.58 -1.42
C ALA A 25 7.30 21.65 -0.32
N CYS A 26 7.06 22.16 0.89
CA CYS A 26 6.46 21.38 1.98
C CYS A 26 5.02 20.93 1.68
N LEU A 27 4.21 21.76 1.03
CA LEU A 27 2.85 21.38 0.66
C LEU A 27 2.86 20.28 -0.41
N LEU A 28 3.70 20.40 -1.44
CA LEU A 28 3.84 19.39 -2.48
C LEU A 28 4.34 18.06 -1.92
N SER A 29 5.31 18.09 -0.99
CA SER A 29 5.80 16.86 -0.35
C SER A 29 4.72 16.22 0.54
N ALA A 30 3.97 17.00 1.31
CA ALA A 30 2.86 16.50 2.11
C ALA A 30 1.77 15.86 1.23
N MET A 31 1.40 16.48 0.12
CA MET A 31 0.43 15.91 -0.83
C MET A 31 0.92 14.59 -1.43
N ALA A 32 2.20 14.52 -1.82
CA ALA A 32 2.80 13.29 -2.31
C ALA A 32 2.75 12.16 -1.27
N LEU A 33 3.11 12.45 -0.01
CA LEU A 33 3.03 11.49 1.09
C LEU A 33 1.61 11.00 1.34
N VAL A 34 0.63 11.92 1.41
CA VAL A 34 -0.79 11.57 1.61
C VAL A 34 -1.28 10.67 0.47
N SER A 35 -0.89 10.95 -0.78
CA SER A 35 -1.26 10.12 -1.92
C SER A 35 -0.72 8.68 -1.82
N ALA A 36 0.54 8.52 -1.37
CA ALA A 36 1.16 7.22 -1.17
C ALA A 36 0.47 6.42 -0.05
N VAL A 37 0.16 7.09 1.07
CA VAL A 37 -0.51 6.48 2.22
C VAL A 37 -1.92 6.02 1.84
N LEU A 38 -2.67 6.85 1.13
CA LEU A 38 -4.02 6.50 0.68
C LEU A 38 -4.02 5.33 -0.30
N ALA A 39 -3.08 5.29 -1.25
CA ALA A 39 -2.93 4.16 -2.16
C ALA A 39 -2.56 2.86 -1.41
N SER A 40 -1.71 2.95 -0.39
CA SER A 40 -1.34 1.81 0.46
C SER A 40 -2.52 1.28 1.27
N HIS A 41 -3.33 2.16 1.87
CA HIS A 41 -4.54 1.75 2.59
C HIS A 41 -5.55 1.07 1.67
N ARG A 42 -5.75 1.60 0.47
CA ARG A 42 -6.62 0.98 -0.54
C ARG A 42 -6.11 -0.39 -0.96
N ALA A 43 -4.80 -0.53 -1.18
CA ALA A 43 -4.21 -1.81 -1.55
C ALA A 43 -4.42 -2.86 -0.45
N ARG A 44 -4.20 -2.50 0.82
CA ARG A 44 -4.44 -3.40 1.97
C ARG A 44 -5.91 -3.79 2.09
N ALA A 45 -6.82 -2.81 2.09
CA ALA A 45 -8.26 -3.08 2.18
C ALA A 45 -8.76 -3.96 1.03
N ALA A 46 -8.30 -3.70 -0.20
CA ALA A 46 -8.63 -4.52 -1.37
C ALA A 46 -8.10 -5.96 -1.21
N ALA A 47 -6.86 -6.12 -0.77
CA ALA A 47 -6.24 -7.42 -0.54
C ALA A 47 -7.02 -8.22 0.52
N ASP A 48 -7.29 -7.64 1.68
CA ASP A 48 -7.97 -8.32 2.79
C ASP A 48 -9.40 -8.75 2.41
N LEU A 49 -10.18 -7.86 1.78
CA LEU A 49 -11.54 -8.18 1.32
C LEU A 49 -11.54 -9.27 0.24
N SER A 50 -10.59 -9.21 -0.70
CA SER A 50 -10.47 -10.22 -1.75
C SER A 50 -10.01 -11.58 -1.22
N ALA A 51 -9.13 -11.59 -0.22
CA ALA A 51 -8.66 -12.80 0.43
C ALA A 51 -9.82 -13.51 1.14
N LEU A 52 -10.61 -12.79 1.95
CA LEU A 52 -11.76 -13.35 2.64
C LEU A 52 -12.85 -13.82 1.66
N ALA A 53 -13.13 -13.03 0.61
CA ALA A 53 -14.12 -13.41 -0.39
C ALA A 53 -13.72 -14.68 -1.15
N GLY A 54 -12.44 -14.80 -1.52
CA GLY A 54 -11.93 -16.00 -2.19
C GLY A 54 -11.84 -17.21 -1.26
N ALA A 55 -11.40 -17.03 -0.01
CA ALA A 55 -11.33 -18.12 0.97
C ALA A 55 -12.70 -18.68 1.32
N GLY A 56 -13.75 -17.85 1.36
CA GLY A 56 -15.12 -18.31 1.58
C GLY A 56 -15.62 -19.30 0.52
N VAL A 57 -15.11 -19.19 -0.72
CA VAL A 57 -15.43 -20.10 -1.82
C VAL A 57 -14.71 -21.44 -1.69
N LEU A 58 -13.54 -21.46 -1.05
CA LEU A 58 -12.77 -22.69 -0.84
C LEU A 58 -13.44 -23.64 0.17
N LEU A 59 -14.41 -23.17 0.95
CA LEU A 59 -15.18 -24.00 1.88
C LEU A 59 -16.12 -24.99 1.16
N ASP A 60 -16.48 -24.72 -0.10
CA ASP A 60 -17.27 -25.62 -0.92
C ASP A 60 -16.34 -26.52 -1.79
N PRO A 61 -16.43 -27.86 -1.67
CA PRO A 61 -15.51 -28.75 -2.36
C PRO A 61 -15.73 -28.75 -3.88
N GLY A 62 -14.72 -28.28 -4.63
CA GLY A 62 -14.66 -28.36 -6.10
C GLY A 62 -14.30 -27.06 -6.82
N ASP A 63 -14.24 -25.93 -6.12
CA ASP A 63 -14.35 -24.60 -6.74
C ASP A 63 -13.09 -23.72 -6.64
N ALA A 64 -11.90 -24.32 -6.44
CA ALA A 64 -10.64 -23.58 -6.29
C ALA A 64 -10.33 -22.58 -7.42
N ARG A 65 -10.71 -22.88 -8.66
CA ARG A 65 -10.53 -21.95 -9.79
C ARG A 65 -11.43 -20.71 -9.68
N SER A 66 -12.63 -20.88 -9.12
CA SER A 66 -13.56 -19.78 -8.90
C SER A 66 -13.15 -18.87 -7.74
N ALA A 67 -12.32 -19.35 -6.78
CA ALA A 67 -11.84 -18.53 -5.67
C ALA A 67 -10.99 -17.34 -6.15
N CYS A 68 -10.07 -17.55 -7.10
CA CYS A 68 -9.30 -16.45 -7.69
C CYS A 68 -10.15 -15.52 -8.57
N ASP A 69 -11.17 -16.06 -9.25
CA ASP A 69 -12.08 -15.24 -10.06
C ASP A 69 -12.95 -14.33 -9.18
N VAL A 70 -13.46 -14.85 -8.06
CA VAL A 70 -14.21 -14.09 -7.05
C VAL A 70 -13.32 -13.03 -6.40
N ALA A 71 -12.10 -13.42 -5.98
CA ALA A 71 -11.14 -12.47 -5.43
C ALA A 71 -10.78 -11.36 -6.44
N ALA A 72 -10.58 -11.70 -7.71
CA ALA A 72 -10.31 -10.74 -8.77
C ALA A 72 -11.48 -9.75 -8.99
N ALA A 73 -12.72 -10.22 -8.90
CA ALA A 73 -13.90 -9.36 -8.98
C ALA A 73 -13.95 -8.34 -7.81
N VAL A 74 -13.58 -8.76 -6.60
CA VAL A 74 -13.46 -7.87 -5.43
C VAL A 74 -12.32 -6.87 -5.62
N VAL A 75 -11.17 -7.29 -6.13
CA VAL A 75 -10.04 -6.41 -6.42
C VAL A 75 -10.44 -5.33 -7.44
N ALA A 76 -11.12 -5.70 -8.52
CA ALA A 76 -11.59 -4.76 -9.53
C ALA A 76 -12.58 -3.72 -8.97
N ARG A 77 -13.51 -4.15 -8.09
CA ARG A 77 -14.45 -3.26 -7.39
C ARG A 77 -13.76 -2.29 -6.42
N ASN A 78 -12.56 -2.63 -5.95
CA ASN A 78 -11.75 -1.80 -5.05
C ASN A 78 -10.67 -0.99 -5.79
N HIS A 79 -10.82 -0.79 -7.11
CA HIS A 79 -9.87 -0.04 -7.94
C HIS A 79 -8.44 -0.59 -7.93
N GLY A 80 -8.29 -1.89 -7.65
CA GLY A 80 -7.02 -2.60 -7.69
C GLY A 80 -6.86 -3.44 -8.95
N ARG A 81 -5.66 -4.00 -9.11
CA ARG A 81 -5.32 -5.04 -10.09
C ARG A 81 -4.70 -6.21 -9.36
N VAL A 82 -5.05 -7.43 -9.77
CA VAL A 82 -4.43 -8.64 -9.24
C VAL A 82 -2.99 -8.69 -9.74
N ALA A 83 -2.03 -8.75 -8.83
CA ALA A 83 -0.62 -8.96 -9.14
C ALA A 83 -0.27 -10.46 -9.12
N SER A 84 -0.85 -11.20 -8.18
CA SER A 84 -0.80 -12.66 -8.15
C SER A 84 -1.98 -13.21 -7.33
N CYS A 85 -2.44 -14.41 -7.66
CA CYS A 85 -3.42 -15.15 -6.86
C CYS A 85 -3.03 -16.63 -6.88
N SER A 86 -3.00 -17.26 -5.70
CA SER A 86 -2.67 -18.67 -5.53
C SER A 86 -3.50 -19.27 -4.39
N THR A 87 -3.91 -20.52 -4.56
CA THR A 87 -4.66 -21.28 -3.56
C THR A 87 -3.82 -22.46 -3.06
N HIS A 88 -3.81 -22.71 -1.75
CA HIS A 88 -3.13 -23.84 -1.11
C HIS A 88 -4.13 -24.57 -0.20
N GLY A 89 -4.73 -25.67 -0.69
CA GLY A 89 -5.85 -26.31 0.02
C GLY A 89 -6.99 -25.32 0.21
N ASP A 90 -7.36 -25.06 1.46
CA ASP A 90 -8.46 -24.16 1.85
C ASP A 90 -7.98 -22.72 2.13
N GLU A 91 -6.75 -22.40 1.72
CA GLU A 91 -6.15 -21.09 1.89
C GLU A 91 -6.01 -20.38 0.53
N LEU A 92 -6.34 -19.09 0.50
CA LEU A 92 -6.09 -18.19 -0.62
C LEU A 92 -5.07 -17.11 -0.24
N VAL A 93 -4.07 -16.94 -1.11
CA VAL A 93 -3.08 -15.87 -1.03
C VAL A 93 -3.14 -15.01 -2.26
N ILE A 94 -3.33 -13.71 -2.07
CA ILE A 94 -3.50 -12.75 -3.15
C ILE A 94 -2.64 -11.52 -2.93
N ALA A 95 -2.00 -11.05 -4.00
CA ALA A 95 -1.31 -9.76 -4.04
C ALA A 95 -2.09 -8.81 -4.94
N VAL A 96 -2.34 -7.61 -4.42
CA VAL A 96 -3.10 -6.55 -5.09
C VAL A 96 -2.19 -5.36 -5.31
N ARG A 97 -2.33 -4.74 -6.48
CA ARG A 97 -1.67 -3.49 -6.86
C ARG A 97 -2.71 -2.41 -7.08
N VAL A 98 -2.53 -1.25 -6.47
CA VAL A 98 -3.35 -0.06 -6.66
C VAL A 98 -2.50 1.02 -7.32
N PRO A 99 -2.93 1.57 -8.48
CA PRO A 99 -2.17 2.60 -9.17
C PRO A 99 -2.11 3.88 -8.34
N THR A 100 -0.94 4.50 -8.28
CA THR A 100 -0.78 5.82 -7.67
C THR A 100 -0.99 6.89 -8.74
N SER A 101 -1.67 8.00 -8.39
CA SER A 101 -1.94 9.09 -9.34
C SER A 101 -0.85 10.17 -9.35
N TRP A 102 0.21 10.00 -8.55
CA TRP A 102 1.29 11.00 -8.43
C TRP A 102 2.47 10.63 -9.34
N PRO A 103 2.94 11.53 -10.22
CA PRO A 103 4.06 11.25 -11.12
C PRO A 103 5.33 10.84 -10.36
N GLY A 104 5.97 9.74 -10.79
CA GLY A 104 7.22 9.26 -10.21
C GLY A 104 7.08 8.40 -8.96
N LEU A 105 5.86 8.20 -8.43
CA LEU A 105 5.62 7.21 -7.37
C LEU A 105 5.34 5.83 -7.99
N PRO A 106 5.86 4.74 -7.40
CA PRO A 106 5.47 3.40 -7.79
C PRO A 106 4.02 3.10 -7.40
N ASP A 107 3.43 2.09 -8.00
CA ASP A 107 2.12 1.58 -7.59
C ASP A 107 2.19 0.99 -6.17
N ALA A 108 1.12 1.17 -5.38
CA ALA A 108 1.04 0.59 -4.05
C ALA A 108 0.69 -0.89 -4.15
N THR A 109 1.43 -1.75 -3.46
CA THR A 109 1.19 -3.19 -3.42
C THR A 109 0.89 -3.65 -2.00
N ALA A 110 -0.02 -4.61 -1.88
CA ALA A 110 -0.33 -5.29 -0.62
C ALA A 110 -0.61 -6.77 -0.89
N ARG A 111 -0.34 -7.62 0.10
CA ARG A 111 -0.59 -9.05 0.05
C ARG A 111 -1.43 -9.45 1.25
N ALA A 112 -2.41 -10.30 1.03
CA ALA A 112 -3.26 -10.87 2.08
C ALA A 112 -3.38 -12.39 1.89
N ARG A 113 -3.61 -13.07 3.01
CA ARG A 113 -3.81 -14.52 3.13
C ARG A 113 -5.07 -14.75 3.94
N ALA A 114 -5.92 -15.66 3.51
CA ALA A 114 -7.09 -16.11 4.28
C ALA A 114 -7.28 -17.62 4.09
N GLY A 115 -7.59 -18.32 5.18
CA GLY A 115 -7.80 -19.76 5.23
C GLY A 115 -8.03 -20.19 6.69
N PRO A 116 -8.54 -21.40 6.95
CA PRO A 116 -8.81 -21.87 8.31
C PRO A 116 -7.51 -21.98 9.13
N GLU A 117 -7.56 -21.56 10.39
CA GLU A 117 -6.45 -21.58 11.36
C GLU A 117 -5.93 -22.99 11.71
N GLY A 118 -6.54 -24.04 11.17
CA GLY A 118 -6.21 -25.45 11.45
C GLY A 118 -5.04 -26.04 10.64
N ALA A 119 -4.57 -25.38 9.57
CA ALA A 119 -3.47 -25.92 8.77
C ALA A 119 -2.08 -25.73 9.41
N ASP A 120 -1.90 -24.66 10.20
CA ASP A 120 -0.64 -24.35 10.88
C ASP A 120 -0.64 -24.77 12.38
N ALA A 121 -1.80 -24.95 13.03
CA ALA A 121 -1.86 -25.35 14.44
C ALA A 121 -1.43 -26.82 14.71
N ALA A 122 -1.35 -27.66 13.67
CA ALA A 122 -0.79 -29.01 13.76
C ALA A 122 0.76 -29.03 13.71
N ALA A 123 1.40 -27.90 13.36
CA ALA A 123 2.84 -27.70 13.43
C ALA A 123 3.14 -26.75 14.60
N GLY A 124 3.40 -27.33 15.79
CA GLY A 124 3.55 -26.60 17.05
C GLY A 124 4.61 -25.48 17.07
N PRO A 125 4.71 -24.71 18.18
CA PRO A 125 5.55 -23.52 18.24
C PRO A 125 7.02 -23.85 18.02
N SER A 126 7.56 -23.48 16.85
CA SER A 126 9.01 -23.47 16.62
C SER A 126 9.62 -22.38 17.50
N GLY A 127 10.25 -22.82 18.60
CA GLY A 127 11.00 -21.95 19.52
C GLY A 127 12.17 -21.23 18.83
N PRO A 128 12.73 -20.19 19.47
CA PRO A 128 13.82 -19.40 18.88
C PRO A 128 15.12 -20.20 18.83
N SER A 129 15.66 -20.40 17.62
CA SER A 129 17.01 -20.93 17.40
C SER A 129 18.06 -19.84 17.67
N VAL A 130 18.76 -19.97 18.80
CA VAL A 130 19.95 -19.20 19.14
C VAL A 130 21.14 -19.71 18.30
N PRO A 131 21.89 -18.86 17.59
CA PRO A 131 23.15 -19.26 16.98
C PRO A 131 24.23 -19.43 18.06
N GLY A 132 24.85 -20.61 18.09
CA GLY A 132 25.95 -20.97 19.00
C GLY A 132 27.31 -20.42 18.58
N GLU A 133 28.19 -20.30 19.58
CA GLU A 133 29.62 -20.01 19.50
C GLU A 133 30.42 -20.96 18.59
#